data_AF-A0A9C9G6B1-F1
#
_entry.id   AF-A0A9C9G6B1-F1
#
_cell.length_a   1.000
_cell.length_b   1.000
_cell.length_c   1.000
_cell.angle_alpha   90.00
_cell.angle_beta   90.00
_cell.angle_gamma   90.00
#
_symmetry.space_group_name_H-M   'P 1'
#
loop_
_entity.id
_entity.type
_entity.pdbx_description
1 polymer ?
#
loop_
_entity_poly.entity_id
_entity_poly.type
_entity_poly.pdbx_seq_one_letter_code
_entity_poly.pdbx_strand_id
1 'polypeptide(L)' 'MVEENQDVGFMQVVKSVLSGMFGVQSSKNRERDFTKGKPIHYVVVGLLFTAMFILTLVGVVKLVLHFTGV' A
#
# COMPACT_ATOMS: atom_id res chain seq x y z
N MET A 1 -10.29 5.76 -33.73
CA MET A 1 -9.49 5.05 -32.71
C MET A 1 -9.48 5.92 -31.48
N VAL A 2 -10.22 5.56 -30.44
CA VAL A 2 -10.23 6.30 -29.17
C VAL A 2 -9.04 5.77 -28.39
N GLU A 3 -8.03 6.61 -28.12
CA GLU A 3 -6.98 6.24 -27.18
C GLU A 3 -7.61 6.15 -25.78
N GLU A 4 -7.84 4.91 -25.32
CA GLU A 4 -8.27 4.65 -23.96
C GLU A 4 -7.11 4.98 -23.02
N ASN A 5 -7.13 6.19 -22.46
CA ASN A 5 -6.22 6.61 -21.41
C ASN A 5 -6.58 5.83 -20.14
N GLN A 6 -6.14 4.57 -20.05
CA GLN A 6 -6.38 3.70 -18.90
C GLN A 6 -5.49 4.15 -17.74
N ASP A 7 -5.98 5.16 -17.01
CA ASP A 7 -5.46 5.52 -15.70
C ASP A 7 -5.39 4.27 -14.80
N VAL A 8 -4.28 4.13 -14.05
CA VAL A 8 -4.10 3.00 -13.15
C VAL A 8 -5.18 3.05 -12.06
N GLY A 9 -6.04 2.03 -12.02
CA GLY A 9 -7.16 1.98 -11.09
C GLY A 9 -6.70 1.87 -9.62
N PHE A 10 -7.50 2.40 -8.70
CA PHE A 10 -7.19 2.40 -7.26
C PHE A 10 -6.82 1.01 -6.70
N MET A 11 -7.58 -0.04 -7.06
CA MET A 11 -7.30 -1.40 -6.63
C MET A 11 -5.97 -1.93 -7.17
N GLN A 12 -5.53 -1.49 -8.36
CA GLN A 12 -4.23 -1.83 -8.90
C GLN A 12 -3.11 -1.15 -8.12
N VAL A 13 -3.29 0.12 -7.74
CA VAL A 13 -2.35 0.85 -6.85
C VAL A 13 -2.20 0.12 -5.52
N VAL A 14 -3.30 -0.26 -4.87
CA VAL A 14 -3.26 -1.00 -3.59
C VAL A 14 -2.50 -2.32 -3.74
N LYS A 15 -2.81 -3.13 -4.76
CA LYS A 15 -2.08 -4.40 -5.03
C LYS A 15 -0.60 -4.18 -5.32
N SER A 16 -0.27 -3.15 -6.09
CA SER A 16 1.11 -2.78 -6.40
C SER A 16 1.89 -2.38 -5.15
N VAL A 17 1.32 -1.52 -4.31
CA VAL A 17 1.95 -1.12 -3.03
C VAL A 17 2.16 -2.34 -2.14
N LEU A 18 1.12 -3.16 -1.92
CA LEU A 18 1.23 -4.37 -1.10
C LEU A 18 2.30 -5.33 -1.64
N SER A 19 2.29 -5.64 -2.94
CA SER A 19 3.31 -6.51 -3.53
C SER A 19 4.73 -5.94 -3.42
N GLY A 20 4.88 -4.61 -3.51
CA GLY A 20 6.15 -3.91 -3.27
C GLY A 20 6.62 -4.05 -1.82
N MET A 21 5.72 -3.89 -0.85
CA MET A 21 6.02 -4.06 0.57
C MET A 21 6.44 -5.49 0.93
N PHE A 22 5.81 -6.49 0.31
CA PHE A 22 6.19 -7.90 0.48
C PHE A 22 7.42 -8.31 -0.37
N GLY A 23 7.97 -7.41 -1.18
CA GLY A 23 9.11 -7.69 -2.07
C GLY A 23 8.80 -8.59 -3.26
N VAL A 24 7.52 -8.88 -3.52
CA VAL A 24 7.03 -9.76 -4.61
C VAL A 24 6.52 -8.99 -5.83
N GLN A 25 6.86 -7.69 -5.93
CA GLN A 25 6.43 -6.85 -7.06
C GLN A 25 7.14 -7.25 -8.36
N SER A 26 6.36 -7.60 -9.37
CA SER A 26 6.87 -7.89 -10.72
C SER A 26 7.36 -6.62 -11.43
N SER A 27 8.38 -6.76 -12.28
CA SER A 27 8.89 -5.67 -13.14
C SER A 27 7.81 -5.03 -14.01
N LYS A 28 6.88 -5.80 -14.56
CA LYS A 28 5.76 -5.31 -15.38
C LYS A 28 4.83 -4.39 -14.58
N ASN A 29 4.51 -4.76 -13.34
CA ASN A 29 3.67 -3.92 -12.48
C ASN A 29 4.40 -2.63 -12.14
N ARG A 30 5.68 -2.74 -11.78
CA ARG A 30 6.56 -1.60 -11.52
C ARG A 30 6.57 -0.64 -12.71
N GLU A 31 6.90 -1.13 -13.90
CA GLU A 31 6.96 -0.32 -15.13
C GLU A 31 5.63 0.37 -15.43
N ARG A 32 4.50 -0.33 -15.33
CA ARG A 32 3.17 0.28 -15.46
C ARG A 32 2.95 1.38 -14.42
N ASP A 33 3.31 1.13 -13.18
CA ASP A 33 3.10 2.07 -12.08
C ASP A 33 3.92 3.36 -12.25
N PHE A 34 5.15 3.25 -12.81
CA PHE A 34 6.03 4.40 -13.07
C PHE A 34 5.76 5.13 -14.40
N THR A 35 5.16 4.45 -15.38
CA THR A 35 4.90 5.04 -16.71
C THR A 35 3.46 5.52 -16.89
N LYS A 36 2.50 4.85 -16.25
CA LYS A 36 1.06 5.13 -16.38
C LYS A 36 0.41 5.57 -15.06
N GLY A 37 1.05 5.32 -13.92
CA GLY A 37 0.53 5.72 -12.61
C GLY A 37 1.02 7.10 -12.17
N LYS A 38 0.22 7.80 -11.35
CA LYS A 38 0.68 9.04 -10.68
C LYS A 38 1.38 8.67 -9.37
N PRO A 39 2.66 9.04 -9.16
CA PRO A 39 3.43 8.65 -7.97
C PRO A 39 2.75 8.98 -6.64
N ILE A 40 1.99 10.08 -6.60
CA ILE A 40 1.28 10.53 -5.39
C ILE A 40 0.28 9.50 -4.86
N HIS A 41 -0.38 8.72 -5.72
CA HIS A 41 -1.34 7.71 -5.27
C HIS A 41 -0.65 6.57 -4.51
N TYR A 42 0.54 6.17 -4.95
CA TYR A 42 1.32 5.13 -4.30
C TYR A 42 1.86 5.59 -2.95
N VAL A 43 2.32 6.85 -2.86
CA VAL A 43 2.79 7.45 -1.59
C VAL A 43 1.65 7.54 -0.57
N VAL A 44 0.47 8.03 -0.98
CA VAL A 44 -0.69 8.16 -0.08
C VAL A 44 -1.12 6.78 0.44
N VAL A 45 -1.23 5.79 -0.45
CA VAL A 45 -1.61 4.42 -0.05
C VAL A 45 -0.56 3.80 0.87
N GLY A 46 0.73 3.97 0.57
CA GLY A 46 1.82 3.50 1.43
C GLY A 46 1.78 4.13 2.81
N LEU A 47 1.62 5.45 2.90
CA LEU A 47 1.56 6.18 4.17
C LEU A 47 0.36 5.76 5.02
N LEU A 48 -0.83 5.62 4.40
CA LEU A 48 -2.02 5.13 5.08
C LEU A 48 -1.81 3.72 5.64
N PHE A 49 -1.22 2.83 4.85
CA PHE A 49 -0.90 1.48 5.30
C PHE A 49 0.10 1.48 6.46
N THR A 50 1.17 2.27 6.38
CA THR A 50 2.17 2.39 7.47
C THR A 50 1.54 2.93 8.75
N ALA A 51 0.68 3.95 8.66
CA ALA A 51 -0.02 4.48 9.81
C ALA A 51 -0.93 3.43 10.45
N MET A 52 -1.70 2.70 9.63
CA MET A 52 -2.56 1.60 10.10
C MET A 52 -1.76 0.48 10.75
N PHE A 53 -0.60 0.12 10.20
CA PHE A 53 0.31 -0.87 10.77
C PHE A 53 0.82 -0.45 12.16
N ILE A 54 1.26 0.80 12.31
CA ILE A 54 1.71 1.33 13.62
C ILE A 54 0.58 1.30 14.63
N LEU A 55 -0.62 1.78 14.27
CA LEU A 55 -1.79 1.75 15.15
C LEU A 55 -2.15 0.32 15.58
N THR A 56 -2.00 -0.65 14.67
CA THR A 56 -2.21 -2.06 14.96
C THR A 56 -1.21 -2.56 15.99
N LEU A 57 0.09 -2.28 15.81
CA LEU A 57 1.13 -2.64 16.78
C LEU A 57 0.87 -2.00 18.15
N VAL A 58 0.53 -0.71 18.19
CA VAL A 58 0.19 -0.02 19.44
C VAL A 58 -1.03 -0.66 20.11
N GLY A 59 -2.07 -0.99 19.34
CA GLY A 59 -3.26 -1.68 19.83
C GLY A 59 -2.94 -3.04 20.42
N VAL A 60 -2.12 -3.83 19.74
CA VAL A 60 -1.64 -5.13 20.23
C VAL A 60 -0.83 -4.98 21.51
N VAL A 61 0.11 -4.04 21.57
CA VAL A 61 0.90 -3.78 22.78
C VAL A 61 0.00 -3.41 23.96
N LYS A 62 -0.96 -2.48 23.75
CA LYS A 62 -1.92 -2.11 24.79
C LYS A 62 -2.78 -3.29 25.25
N LEU A 63 -3.22 -4.12 24.30
CA LEU A 63 -4.01 -5.32 24.60
C LEU A 63 -3.21 -6.32 25.44
N VAL A 64 -1.95 -6.56 25.08
CA VAL A 64 -1.05 -7.44 25.82
C VAL A 64 -0.82 -6.90 27.23
N LEU A 65 -0.49 -5.60 27.38
CA LEU A 65 -0.29 -4.98 28.68
C LEU A 65 -1.53 -5.10 29.59
N HIS A 66 -2.72 -4.88 29.01
CA HIS A 66 -3.99 -5.04 29.72
C HIS A 66 -4.17 -6.47 30.27
N PHE A 67 -3.78 -7.50 29.52
CA PHE A 67 -3.87 -8.89 29.98
C PHE A 67 -2.74 -9.30 30.94
N THR A 68 -1.59 -8.62 30.93
CA THR A 68 -0.48 -8.91 31.85
C THR A 68 -0.60 -8.21 33.21
N GLY A 69 -1.58 -7.32 33.39
CA GLY A 69 -1.87 -6.70 34.70
C GLY A 69 -0.84 -5.67 35.17
N VAL A 70 -0.04 -5.12 34.25
CA VAL A 70 0.89 -4.00 34.47
C VAL A 70 0.30 -2.72 33.90
#